data_AF-A0A9E5ZD55-F1
#
_entry.id   AF-A0A9E5ZD55-F1
#
_cell.length_a   1.000
_cell.length_b   1.000
_cell.length_c   1.000
_cell.angle_alpha   90.00
_cell.angle_beta   90.00
_cell.angle_gamma   90.00
#
_symmetry.space_group_name_H-M   'P 1'
#
loop_
_entity.id
_entity.type
_entity.pdbx_description
1 polymer ?
#
loop_
_entity_poly.entity_id
_entity_poly.type
_entity_poly.pdbx_seq_one_letter_code
_entity_poly.pdbx_strand_id
1 'polypeptide(L)'
;MSQIPENVINQAQPICPECSASDIIKYGTRKGTQVYKCKPCDKKFTANGAMPGRRIPPDQVGDAIGMFYDGLSYRDIQRRMQTRYGFTPSTATLYEWVRDYSRRGREFVDSFKAETGDKWVADEMMVKVDGHNVWLWNVMDADSRYLLSTHISKTRTIRDAETLFRKAKNRSTHPPHEHHHRWTGCLSRGD
;
A
#
# COMPACT_ATOMS: atom_id res chain seq x y z
N MET A 1 -13.97 19.49 -43.38
CA MET A 1 -13.33 18.86 -42.20
C MET A 1 -13.23 17.38 -42.50
N SER A 2 -12.03 16.96 -42.90
CA SER A 2 -11.72 15.62 -43.42
C SER A 2 -11.89 14.54 -42.35
N GLN A 3 -12.60 13.48 -42.72
CA GLN A 3 -12.80 12.26 -41.92
C GLN A 3 -11.45 11.58 -41.66
N ILE A 4 -11.21 11.19 -40.41
CA ILE A 4 -10.05 10.37 -40.03
C ILE A 4 -10.34 8.94 -40.51
N PRO A 5 -9.46 8.30 -41.32
CA PRO A 5 -9.70 6.96 -41.82
C PRO A 5 -9.69 5.92 -40.69
N GLU A 6 -10.60 4.95 -40.75
CA GLU A 6 -10.86 3.86 -39.80
C GLU A 6 -9.66 2.90 -39.56
N ASN A 7 -8.46 3.20 -40.06
CA ASN A 7 -7.27 2.33 -40.00
C ASN A 7 -6.12 2.91 -39.13
N VAL A 8 -6.46 3.63 -38.05
CA VAL A 8 -5.47 4.13 -37.06
C VAL A 8 -5.74 3.54 -35.68
N ILE A 9 -6.25 2.31 -35.60
CA ILE A 9 -6.18 1.52 -34.36
C ILE A 9 -5.12 0.45 -34.58
N ASN A 10 -3.86 0.86 -34.45
CA ASN A 10 -2.76 -0.08 -34.23
C ASN A 10 -3.03 -0.75 -32.87
N GLN A 11 -3.78 -1.86 -32.87
CA GLN A 11 -3.75 -2.79 -31.75
C GLN A 11 -2.35 -3.38 -31.75
N ALA A 12 -1.45 -2.80 -30.94
CA ALA A 12 -0.13 -3.37 -30.71
C ALA A 12 -0.30 -4.87 -30.44
N GLN A 13 0.42 -5.70 -31.19
CA GLN A 13 0.37 -7.15 -31.04
C GLN A 13 0.62 -7.50 -29.56
N PRO A 14 -0.21 -8.34 -28.94
CA PRO A 14 -0.07 -8.64 -27.53
C PRO A 14 1.26 -9.33 -27.26
N ILE A 15 1.94 -8.94 -26.18
CA ILE A 15 3.16 -9.58 -25.70
C ILE A 15 2.79 -10.48 -24.51
N CYS A 16 3.43 -11.65 -24.39
CA CYS A 16 3.19 -12.54 -23.27
C CYS A 16 3.63 -11.88 -21.94
N PRO A 17 2.75 -11.75 -20.93
CA PRO A 17 3.11 -11.14 -19.65
C PRO A 17 4.02 -12.02 -18.78
N GLU A 18 4.23 -13.28 -19.15
CA GLU A 18 5.03 -14.26 -18.40
C GLU A 18 6.47 -14.36 -18.92
N CYS A 19 6.65 -14.42 -20.25
CA CYS A 19 7.96 -14.64 -20.87
C CYS A 19 8.35 -13.55 -21.88
N SER A 20 7.54 -12.50 -22.03
CA SER A 20 7.77 -11.40 -22.98
C SER A 20 7.86 -11.79 -24.46
N ALA A 21 7.47 -13.02 -24.83
CA ALA A 21 7.45 -13.46 -26.21
C ALA A 21 6.33 -12.78 -27.03
N SER A 22 6.58 -12.57 -28.32
CA SER A 22 5.64 -12.02 -29.30
C SER A 22 4.91 -13.08 -30.14
N ASP A 23 5.32 -14.35 -30.08
CA ASP A 23 4.64 -15.44 -30.79
C ASP A 23 3.35 -15.87 -30.06
N ILE A 24 2.29 -15.11 -30.31
CA ILE A 24 1.00 -15.20 -29.65
C ILE A 24 -0.10 -15.59 -30.65
N ILE A 25 -0.97 -16.50 -30.25
CA ILE A 25 -2.16 -16.89 -31.01
C ILE A 25 -3.45 -16.49 -30.30
N LYS A 26 -4.50 -16.24 -31.08
CA LYS A 26 -5.86 -16.20 -30.54
C LYS A 26 -6.27 -17.60 -30.09
N TYR A 27 -6.72 -17.74 -28.86
CA TYR A 27 -7.11 -19.03 -28.27
C TYR A 27 -8.63 -19.18 -28.14
N GLY A 28 -9.34 -18.10 -27.83
CA GLY A 28 -10.79 -18.08 -27.69
C GLY A 28 -11.26 -16.80 -27.00
N THR A 29 -12.51 -16.80 -26.52
CA THR A 29 -13.12 -15.61 -25.91
C THR A 29 -13.72 -16.00 -24.56
N ARG A 30 -13.58 -15.13 -23.55
CA ARG A 30 -14.18 -15.33 -22.22
C ARG A 30 -14.96 -14.08 -21.85
N LYS A 31 -16.28 -14.23 -21.64
CA LYS A 31 -17.19 -13.10 -21.33
C LYS A 31 -17.00 -11.91 -22.30
N GLY A 32 -16.85 -12.20 -23.59
CA GLY A 32 -16.61 -11.19 -24.64
C GLY A 32 -15.17 -10.69 -24.76
N THR A 33 -14.27 -10.99 -23.81
CA THR A 33 -12.85 -10.61 -23.88
C THR A 33 -12.04 -11.66 -24.64
N GLN A 34 -11.25 -11.23 -25.62
CA GLN A 34 -10.32 -12.09 -26.35
C GLN A 34 -9.24 -12.65 -25.39
N VAL A 35 -9.08 -13.97 -25.42
CA VAL A 35 -8.01 -14.70 -24.75
C VAL A 35 -6.96 -15.11 -25.77
N TYR A 36 -5.72 -14.87 -25.42
CA TYR A 36 -4.54 -15.20 -26.18
C TYR A 36 -3.79 -16.35 -25.52
N LYS A 37 -3.02 -17.11 -26.32
CA LYS A 37 -2.11 -18.14 -25.84
C LYS A 37 -0.71 -17.87 -26.39
N CYS A 38 0.28 -17.87 -25.51
CA CYS A 38 1.68 -17.77 -25.88
C CYS A 38 2.17 -19.14 -26.37
N LYS A 39 2.78 -19.23 -27.56
CA LYS A 39 3.33 -20.51 -28.04
C LYS A 39 4.56 -20.95 -27.23
N PRO A 40 5.55 -20.07 -26.93
CA PRO A 40 6.73 -20.48 -26.16
C PRO A 40 6.47 -21.03 -24.76
N CYS A 41 5.55 -20.43 -23.98
CA CYS A 41 5.33 -20.83 -22.57
C CYS A 41 3.96 -21.48 -22.29
N ASP A 42 3.15 -21.69 -23.33
CA ASP A 42 1.80 -22.27 -23.27
C ASP A 42 0.77 -21.51 -22.42
N LYS A 43 1.14 -20.36 -21.83
CA LYS A 43 0.28 -19.58 -20.94
C LYS A 43 -0.80 -18.82 -21.70
N LYS A 44 -1.99 -18.76 -21.08
CA LYS A 44 -3.15 -18.03 -21.57
C LYS A 44 -3.28 -16.69 -20.84
N PHE A 45 -3.60 -15.63 -21.55
CA PHE A 45 -3.75 -14.29 -20.99
C PHE A 45 -4.73 -13.44 -21.78
N THR A 46 -5.15 -12.32 -21.20
CA THR A 46 -5.93 -11.27 -21.86
C THR A 46 -5.01 -10.11 -22.17
N ALA A 47 -5.21 -9.44 -23.31
CA ALA A 47 -4.42 -8.26 -23.70
C ALA A 47 -4.86 -6.98 -22.96
N ASN A 48 -5.19 -7.10 -21.67
CA ASN A 48 -5.58 -5.98 -20.82
C ASN A 48 -4.41 -5.42 -19.99
N GLY A 49 -3.21 -5.98 -20.10
CA GLY A 49 -2.04 -5.55 -19.32
C GLY A 49 -2.01 -6.10 -17.88
N ALA A 50 -2.85 -7.08 -17.55
CA ALA A 50 -2.79 -7.75 -16.26
C ALA A 50 -1.50 -8.59 -16.10
N MET A 51 -0.91 -8.53 -14.90
CA MET A 51 0.23 -9.36 -14.53
C MET A 51 -0.13 -10.86 -14.54
N PRO A 52 0.87 -11.75 -14.69
CA PRO A 52 0.76 -13.19 -14.43
C PRO A 52 -0.16 -13.57 -13.26
N GLY A 53 -1.13 -14.44 -13.51
CA GLY A 53 -2.06 -14.92 -12.48
C GLY A 53 -3.07 -13.88 -11.95
N ARG A 54 -3.04 -12.63 -12.43
CA ARG A 54 -3.99 -11.57 -12.07
C ARG A 54 -4.97 -11.32 -13.21
N ARG A 55 -6.15 -10.81 -12.87
CA ARG A 55 -7.20 -10.47 -13.85
C ARG A 55 -7.28 -8.97 -14.14
N ILE A 56 -6.93 -8.16 -13.14
CA ILE A 56 -7.02 -6.71 -13.20
C ILE A 56 -5.60 -6.15 -13.40
N PRO A 57 -5.43 -5.18 -14.31
CA PRO A 57 -4.16 -4.49 -14.54
C PRO A 57 -3.61 -3.79 -13.28
N PRO A 58 -2.29 -3.75 -13.10
CA PRO A 58 -1.66 -3.22 -11.88
C PRO A 58 -1.90 -1.72 -11.67
N ASP A 59 -2.03 -0.94 -12.74
CA ASP A 59 -2.39 0.49 -12.72
C ASP A 59 -3.79 0.70 -12.12
N GLN A 60 -4.77 -0.11 -12.53
CA GLN A 60 -6.14 -0.03 -12.00
C GLN A 60 -6.21 -0.45 -10.53
N VAL A 61 -5.43 -1.45 -10.13
CA VAL A 61 -5.30 -1.85 -8.72
C VAL A 61 -4.60 -0.74 -7.92
N GLY A 62 -3.54 -0.13 -8.47
CA GLY A 62 -2.81 0.97 -7.87
C GLY A 62 -3.70 2.18 -7.61
N ASP A 63 -4.55 2.55 -8.57
CA ASP A 63 -5.54 3.61 -8.41
C ASP A 63 -6.52 3.33 -7.27
N ALA A 64 -7.02 2.09 -7.17
CA ALA A 64 -7.93 1.69 -6.08
C ALA A 64 -7.26 1.80 -4.71
N ILE A 65 -5.99 1.41 -4.62
CA ILE A 65 -5.19 1.52 -3.39
C ILE A 65 -4.90 2.99 -3.06
N GLY A 66 -4.52 3.80 -4.05
CA GLY A 66 -4.30 5.24 -3.88
C GLY A 66 -5.54 5.94 -3.33
N MET A 67 -6.70 5.68 -3.92
CA MET A 67 -7.98 6.22 -3.43
C MET A 67 -8.30 5.80 -1.99
N PHE A 68 -7.95 4.57 -1.59
CA PHE A 68 -8.11 4.14 -0.20
C PHE A 68 -7.24 4.97 0.76
N TYR A 69 -5.97 5.20 0.40
CA TYR A 69 -5.06 6.02 1.21
C TYR A 69 -5.40 7.52 1.19
N ASP A 70 -6.09 8.00 0.15
CA ASP A 70 -6.69 9.33 0.10
C ASP A 70 -7.94 9.46 1.01
N GLY A 71 -8.35 8.39 1.68
CA GLY A 71 -9.45 8.39 2.65
C GLY A 71 -10.83 8.11 2.06
N LEU A 72 -10.94 7.61 0.82
CA LEU A 72 -12.23 7.25 0.25
C LEU A 72 -12.84 6.01 0.90
N SER A 73 -14.16 6.01 1.04
CA SER A 73 -14.89 4.80 1.41
C SER A 73 -14.83 3.75 0.30
N TYR A 74 -14.95 2.46 0.64
CA TYR A 74 -15.02 1.40 -0.37
C TYR A 74 -16.14 1.61 -1.40
N ARG A 75 -17.28 2.20 -0.98
CA ARG A 75 -18.38 2.53 -1.89
C ARG A 75 -17.99 3.61 -2.90
N ASP A 76 -17.23 4.61 -2.45
CA ASP A 76 -16.72 5.67 -3.34
C ASP A 76 -15.68 5.13 -4.31
N ILE A 77 -14.79 4.26 -3.84
CA ILE A 77 -13.81 3.58 -4.69
C ILE A 77 -14.53 2.74 -5.74
N GLN A 78 -15.52 1.93 -5.35
CA GLN A 78 -16.34 1.13 -6.26
C GLN A 78 -16.99 1.99 -7.35
N ARG A 79 -17.59 3.12 -6.95
CA ARG A 79 -18.21 4.07 -7.90
C ARG A 79 -17.17 4.63 -8.87
N ARG A 80 -16.00 5.07 -8.39
CA ARG A 80 -14.93 5.61 -9.23
C ARG A 80 -14.35 4.55 -10.18
N MET A 81 -14.18 3.32 -9.71
CA MET A 81 -13.74 2.19 -10.54
C MET A 81 -14.76 1.89 -11.65
N GLN A 82 -16.06 1.92 -11.34
CA GLN A 82 -17.11 1.72 -12.35
C GLN A 82 -17.10 2.85 -13.39
N THR A 83 -17.01 4.12 -12.96
CA THR A 83 -17.00 5.27 -13.87
C THR A 83 -15.75 5.30 -14.76
N ARG A 84 -14.57 4.98 -14.20
CA ARG A 84 -13.29 5.09 -14.91
C ARG A 84 -12.95 3.84 -15.74
N TYR A 85 -13.26 2.65 -15.22
CA TYR A 85 -12.83 1.37 -15.80
C TYR A 85 -13.96 0.45 -16.23
N GLY A 86 -15.22 0.83 -15.98
CA GLY A 86 -16.39 0.09 -16.45
C GLY A 86 -16.71 -1.17 -15.64
N PHE A 87 -16.06 -1.41 -14.49
CA PHE A 87 -16.38 -2.52 -13.61
C PHE A 87 -16.38 -2.13 -12.13
N THR A 88 -17.15 -2.86 -11.33
CA THR A 88 -17.27 -2.65 -9.89
C THR A 88 -16.60 -3.82 -9.15
N PRO A 89 -15.40 -3.66 -8.57
CA PRO A 89 -14.82 -4.68 -7.71
C PRO A 89 -15.67 -4.87 -6.45
N SER A 90 -15.72 -6.08 -5.89
CA SER A 90 -16.39 -6.27 -4.60
C SER A 90 -15.60 -5.62 -3.47
N THR A 91 -16.27 -5.27 -2.36
CA THR A 91 -15.61 -4.74 -1.16
C THR A 91 -14.53 -5.69 -0.65
N ALA A 92 -14.78 -7.00 -0.69
CA ALA A 92 -13.77 -8.01 -0.34
C ALA A 92 -12.55 -7.95 -1.26
N THR A 93 -12.75 -7.75 -2.57
CA THR A 93 -11.64 -7.60 -3.53
C THR A 93 -10.80 -6.36 -3.22
N LEU A 94 -11.44 -5.22 -2.96
CA LEU A 94 -10.74 -3.99 -2.57
C LEU A 94 -9.96 -4.15 -1.27
N TYR A 95 -10.58 -4.76 -0.26
CA TYR A 95 -9.94 -5.07 1.01
C TYR A 95 -8.70 -5.97 0.83
N GLU A 96 -8.81 -7.01 0.00
CA GLU A 96 -7.69 -7.90 -0.32
C GLU A 96 -6.55 -7.19 -1.03
N TRP A 97 -6.85 -6.27 -1.97
CA TRP A 97 -5.83 -5.45 -2.60
C TRP A 97 -5.12 -4.55 -1.60
N VAL A 98 -5.87 -3.79 -0.81
CA VAL A 98 -5.29 -2.93 0.24
C VAL A 98 -4.43 -3.79 1.16
N ARG A 99 -4.94 -4.91 1.69
CA ARG A 99 -4.22 -5.78 2.63
C ARG A 99 -2.93 -6.37 2.04
N ASP A 100 -2.96 -6.96 0.85
CA ASP A 100 -1.77 -7.58 0.22
C ASP A 100 -0.70 -6.52 -0.07
N TYR A 101 -1.09 -5.37 -0.65
CA TYR A 101 -0.14 -4.33 -1.00
C TYR A 101 0.38 -3.56 0.21
N SER A 102 -0.43 -3.31 1.24
CA SER A 102 0.05 -2.76 2.51
C SER A 102 1.06 -3.70 3.19
N ARG A 103 0.84 -5.02 3.14
CA ARG A 103 1.80 -6.01 3.65
C ARG A 103 3.12 -5.94 2.89
N ARG A 104 3.08 -5.95 1.55
CA ARG A 104 4.28 -5.85 0.70
C ARG A 104 5.02 -4.53 0.92
N GLY A 105 4.28 -3.42 1.03
CA GLY A 105 4.84 -2.10 1.34
C GLY A 105 5.56 -2.09 2.68
N ARG A 106 4.99 -2.73 3.70
CA ARG A 106 5.64 -2.91 5.00
C ARG A 106 6.93 -3.72 4.89
N GLU A 107 6.90 -4.87 4.21
CA GLU A 107 8.09 -5.72 4.02
C GLU A 107 9.23 -4.96 3.32
N PHE A 108 8.89 -4.13 2.33
CA PHE A 108 9.85 -3.25 1.67
C PHE A 108 10.42 -2.19 2.62
N VAL A 109 9.56 -1.49 3.36
CA VAL A 109 9.94 -0.40 4.29
C VAL A 109 10.68 -0.90 5.54
N ASP A 110 10.40 -2.13 5.98
CA ASP A 110 11.10 -2.76 7.12
C ASP A 110 12.54 -3.13 6.77
N SER A 111 12.86 -3.30 5.49
CA SER A 111 14.23 -3.57 5.03
C SER A 111 15.15 -2.33 5.06
N PHE A 112 14.57 -1.13 5.20
CA PHE A 112 15.30 0.12 5.18
C PHE A 112 15.66 0.60 6.59
N LYS A 113 16.92 0.99 6.79
CA LYS A 113 17.36 1.77 7.95
C LYS A 113 17.45 3.24 7.58
N ALA A 114 16.77 4.09 8.34
CA ALA A 114 16.81 5.52 8.10
C ALA A 114 18.09 6.15 8.66
N GLU A 115 18.65 7.08 7.88
CA GLU A 115 19.57 8.09 8.41
C GLU A 115 18.75 9.09 9.22
N THR A 116 18.95 9.08 10.53
CA THR A 116 18.19 9.90 11.48
C THR A 116 19.09 10.94 12.11
N GLY A 117 18.50 12.07 12.49
CA GLY A 117 19.17 13.09 13.29
C GLY A 117 19.14 12.76 14.78
N ASP A 118 19.48 13.77 15.59
CA ASP A 118 19.66 13.63 17.03
C ASP A 118 18.37 13.79 17.84
N LYS A 119 17.23 14.02 17.17
CA LYS A 119 15.96 14.34 17.82
C LYS A 119 14.85 13.47 17.28
N TRP A 120 14.20 12.73 18.17
CA TRP A 120 12.98 11.99 17.86
C TRP A 120 11.78 12.64 18.52
N VAL A 121 10.66 12.67 17.81
CA VAL A 121 9.36 13.09 18.32
C VAL A 121 8.49 11.85 18.45
N ALA A 122 7.92 11.65 19.64
CA ALA A 122 6.97 10.58 19.91
C ALA A 122 5.61 11.15 20.27
N ASP A 123 4.55 10.46 19.86
CA ASP A 123 3.17 10.79 20.14
C ASP A 123 2.37 9.55 20.54
N GLU A 124 1.33 9.75 21.35
CA GLU A 124 0.41 8.73 21.83
C GLU A 124 -1.04 9.16 21.55
N MET A 125 -1.78 8.32 20.85
CA MET A 125 -3.18 8.58 20.49
C MET A 125 -4.07 7.40 20.89
N MET A 126 -5.20 7.69 21.54
CA MET A 126 -6.25 6.69 21.78
C MET A 126 -7.20 6.63 20.58
N VAL A 127 -7.46 5.41 20.10
CA VAL A 127 -8.38 5.11 19.01
C VAL A 127 -9.38 4.06 19.49
N LYS A 128 -10.67 4.22 19.14
CA LYS A 128 -11.69 3.19 19.39
C LYS A 128 -11.78 2.21 18.23
N VAL A 129 -11.56 0.94 18.50
CA VAL A 129 -11.68 -0.16 17.52
C VAL A 129 -12.66 -1.18 18.08
N ASP A 130 -13.75 -1.44 17.36
CA ASP A 130 -14.82 -2.35 17.77
C ASP A 130 -15.34 -2.12 19.20
N GLY A 131 -15.46 -0.83 19.59
CA GLY A 131 -15.92 -0.43 20.91
C GLY A 131 -14.86 -0.46 22.02
N HIS A 132 -13.64 -0.93 21.71
CA HIS A 132 -12.53 -1.00 22.67
C HIS A 132 -11.52 0.12 22.45
N ASN A 133 -10.98 0.68 23.53
CA ASN A 133 -9.87 1.62 23.46
C ASN A 133 -8.58 0.88 23.10
N VAL A 134 -7.86 1.43 22.12
CA VAL A 134 -6.56 0.97 21.65
C VAL A 134 -5.64 2.19 21.60
N TRP A 135 -4.39 2.02 22.00
CA TRP A 135 -3.39 3.08 22.00
C TRP A 135 -2.42 2.90 20.84
N LEU A 136 -2.35 3.93 20.01
CA LEU A 136 -1.44 4.06 18.89
C LEU A 136 -0.27 4.95 19.31
N TRP A 137 0.91 4.36 19.36
CA TRP A 137 2.16 5.03 19.69
C TRP A 137 2.97 5.18 18.42
N ASN A 138 3.42 6.39 18.14
CA ASN A 138 4.27 6.69 16.98
C ASN A 138 5.55 7.37 17.44
N VAL A 139 6.66 7.02 16.80
CA VAL A 139 7.92 7.76 16.96
C VAL A 139 8.53 7.99 15.59
N MET A 140 8.92 9.23 15.36
CA MET A 140 9.51 9.68 14.12
C MET A 140 10.77 10.50 14.38
N ASP A 141 11.67 10.48 13.41
CA ASP A 141 12.79 11.40 13.39
C ASP A 141 12.30 12.83 13.07
N ALA A 142 12.81 13.82 13.80
CA ALA A 142 12.33 15.20 13.70
C ALA A 142 12.69 15.85 12.36
N ASP A 143 13.89 15.55 11.85
CA ASP A 143 14.50 16.22 10.70
C ASP A 143 14.10 15.53 9.38
N SER A 144 14.37 14.23 9.25
CA SER A 144 14.02 13.43 8.06
C SER A 144 12.52 13.16 7.93
N ARG A 145 11.77 13.38 9.01
CA ARG A 145 10.34 13.04 9.15
C ARG A 145 10.04 11.55 8.99
N TYR A 146 11.05 10.69 9.02
CA TYR A 146 10.88 9.27 8.85
C TYR A 146 10.19 8.64 10.06
N LEU A 147 9.13 7.87 9.82
CA LEU A 147 8.43 7.13 10.88
C LEU A 147 9.25 5.90 11.28
N LEU A 148 9.89 5.98 12.43
CA LEU A 148 10.81 4.96 12.93
C LEU A 148 10.08 3.76 13.49
N SER A 149 8.98 3.96 14.22
CA SER A 149 8.18 2.85 14.70
C SER A 149 6.75 3.27 15.02
N THR A 150 5.84 2.33 14.81
CA THR A 150 4.49 2.36 15.35
C THR A 150 4.31 1.17 16.29
N HIS A 151 3.70 1.41 17.45
CA HIS A 151 3.29 0.35 18.37
C HIS A 151 1.80 0.52 18.70
N ILE A 152 1.06 -0.57 18.63
CA ILE A 152 -0.36 -0.61 18.96
C ILE A 152 -0.50 -1.49 20.20
N SER A 153 -1.15 -0.97 21.25
CA SER A 153 -1.36 -1.68 22.51
C SER A 153 -2.81 -1.55 22.99
N LYS A 154 -3.30 -2.55 23.72
CA LYS A 154 -4.58 -2.47 24.46
C LYS A 154 -4.42 -1.88 25.86
N THR A 155 -3.19 -1.50 26.20
CA THR A 155 -2.79 -0.93 27.48
C THR A 155 -2.04 0.37 27.26
N ARG A 156 -1.97 1.20 28.31
CA ARG A 156 -1.18 2.43 28.32
C ARG A 156 -0.16 2.38 29.45
N THR A 157 0.99 1.77 29.19
CA THR A 157 2.03 1.53 30.20
C THR A 157 3.40 1.97 29.72
N ILE A 158 4.33 2.12 30.67
CA ILE A 158 5.75 2.37 30.38
C ILE A 158 6.32 1.29 29.46
N ARG A 159 5.90 0.03 29.60
CA ARG A 159 6.36 -1.08 28.75
C ARG A 159 5.95 -0.93 27.29
N ASP A 160 4.79 -0.31 27.04
CA ASP A 160 4.32 0.00 25.68
C ASP A 160 5.22 1.06 25.04
N ALA A 161 5.56 2.12 25.80
CA ALA A 161 6.52 3.14 25.37
C ALA A 161 7.94 2.57 25.17
N GLU A 162 8.45 1.75 26.08
CA GLU A 162 9.74 1.06 25.92
C GLU A 162 9.77 0.20 24.66
N THR A 163 8.67 -0.50 24.37
CA THR A 163 8.56 -1.32 23.16
C THR A 163 8.61 -0.46 21.90
N LEU A 164 7.97 0.72 21.90
CA LEU A 164 8.07 1.68 20.81
C LEU A 164 9.52 2.12 20.56
N PHE A 165 10.22 2.59 21.59
CA PHE A 165 11.58 3.13 21.45
C PHE A 165 12.60 2.05 21.10
N ARG A 166 12.45 0.83 21.63
CA ARG A 166 13.30 -0.31 21.25
C ARG A 166 13.18 -0.65 19.77
N LYS A 167 11.96 -0.62 19.20
CA LYS A 167 11.75 -0.84 17.77
C LYS A 167 12.35 0.29 16.93
N ALA A 168 12.19 1.55 17.36
CA ALA A 168 12.77 2.71 16.68
C ALA A 168 14.31 2.64 16.61
N LYS A 169 14.96 2.27 17.72
CA LYS A 169 16.42 2.07 17.78
C LYS A 169 16.93 1.04 16.77
N ASN A 170 16.16 0.00 16.47
CA ASN A 170 16.56 -1.01 15.49
C ASN A 170 16.44 -0.51 14.02
N ARG A 171 15.62 0.51 13.77
CA ARG A 171 15.34 1.08 12.43
C ARG A 171 16.10 2.37 12.13
N SER A 172 16.78 2.92 13.14
CA SER A 172 17.68 4.05 13.00
C SER A 172 19.13 3.58 12.87
N THR A 173 19.93 4.36 12.14
CA THR A 173 21.39 4.20 12.08
C THR A 173 22.09 4.69 13.36
N HIS A 174 21.58 5.77 13.98
CA HIS A 174 22.13 6.37 15.20
C HIS A 174 21.00 6.80 16.15
N PRO A 175 20.94 6.30 17.40
CA PRO A 175 19.96 6.77 18.36
C PRO A 175 20.21 8.25 18.72
N PRO A 176 19.17 9.00 19.14
CA PRO A 176 19.32 10.39 19.50
C PRO A 176 20.28 10.52 20.67
N HIS A 177 21.08 11.59 20.68
CA HIS A 177 21.96 11.88 21.80
C HIS A 177 21.14 11.99 23.08
N GLU A 178 21.60 11.33 24.15
CA GLU A 178 21.03 11.51 25.49
C GLU A 178 21.31 12.95 25.95
N HIS A 179 20.39 13.84 25.65
CA HIS A 179 20.32 15.10 26.37
C HIS A 179 19.77 14.76 27.76
N HIS A 180 20.65 14.75 28.78
CA HIS A 180 20.29 14.71 30.19
C HIS A 180 19.50 15.98 30.59
N HIS A 181 18.32 16.18 30.03
CA HIS A 181 17.31 17.04 30.61
C HIS A 181 16.50 16.18 31.55
N ARG A 182 16.90 16.20 32.81
CA ARG A 182 16.17 15.62 33.94
C ARG A 182 14.71 16.10 33.87
N TRP A 183 13.80 15.21 33.48
CA TRP A 183 12.36 15.45 33.60
C TRP A 183 11.96 15.45 35.09
N THR A 184 12.29 16.51 35.82
CA THR A 184 11.93 16.71 37.24
C THR A 184 10.71 17.63 37.43
N GLY A 185 9.72 17.58 36.55
CA GLY A 185 8.54 18.43 36.75
C GLY A 185 7.37 18.13 35.84
N CYS A 186 6.67 17.02 36.07
CA CYS A 186 5.24 16.93 35.72
C CYS A 186 4.49 15.77 36.42
N LEU A 187 4.89 15.41 37.64
CA LEU A 187 4.11 14.51 38.51
C LEU A 187 4.03 15.12 39.91
N SER A 188 3.37 16.28 40.00
CA SER A 188 2.77 16.73 41.26
C SER A 188 1.62 17.68 40.96
N ARG A 189 0.44 17.28 41.45
CA ARG A 189 -0.82 18.02 41.63
C ARG A 189 -1.82 17.98 40.48
N GLY A 190 -2.80 17.10 40.66
CA GLY A 190 -4.19 17.28 40.28
C GLY A 190 -5.02 16.53 41.32
N ASP A 191 -5.79 17.28 42.11
CA ASP A 191 -6.69 16.83 43.17
C ASP A 191 -7.78 15.86 42.66
#